data_AF-A0A8B7QQX5-F1
#
_entry.id   AF-A0A8B7QQX5-F1
#
_cell.length_a   1.000
_cell.length_b   1.000
_cell.length_c   1.000
_cell.angle_alpha   90.00
_cell.angle_beta   90.00
_cell.angle_gamma   90.00
#
_symmetry.space_group_name_H-M   'P 1'
#
loop_
_entity.id
_entity.type
_entity.pdbx_description
1 polymer ?
#
loop_
_entity_poly.entity_id
_entity_poly.type
_entity_poly.pdbx_seq_one_letter_code
_entity_poly.pdbx_strand_id
1 'polypeptide(L)' 'MPFFDIQKRLDVNLDRWMTIQSAEQPHKLSSRCHAFEKDWIECSHGIGTIRAEKECKIEYEDFVECLLRQKTVRK' A
#
# COMPACT_ATOMS: atom_id res chain seq x y z
N MET A 1 -4.01 -5.02 -22.15
CA MET A 1 -3.30 -3.82 -22.64
C MET A 1 -1.89 -3.83 -22.07
N PRO A 2 -0.84 -3.52 -22.84
CA PRO A 2 0.53 -3.51 -22.32
C PRO A 2 0.78 -2.32 -21.38
N PHE A 3 1.56 -2.54 -20.31
CA PHE A 3 2.03 -1.48 -19.41
C PHE A 3 3.45 -1.06 -19.79
N PHE A 4 3.60 0.11 -20.39
CA PHE A 4 4.91 0.67 -20.72
C PHE A 4 5.41 1.55 -19.58
N ASP A 5 6.35 1.04 -18.79
CA ASP A 5 6.88 1.75 -17.60
C ASP A 5 7.92 2.83 -17.99
N ILE A 6 7.45 3.86 -18.70
CA ILE A 6 8.24 5.02 -19.14
C ILE A 6 8.69 5.85 -17.92
N GLN A 7 7.85 5.95 -16.90
CA GLN A 7 8.15 6.68 -15.67
C GLN A 7 9.37 6.09 -14.95
N LYS A 8 9.50 4.76 -14.86
CA LYS A 8 10.69 4.14 -14.27
C LYS A 8 11.93 4.33 -15.13
N ARG A 9 11.76 4.27 -16.45
CA ARG A 9 12.88 4.34 -17.40
C ARG A 9 13.48 5.74 -17.49
N LEU A 10 12.66 6.78 -17.40
CA LEU A 10 13.07 8.19 -17.47
C LEU A 10 13.23 8.84 -16.09
N ASP A 11 12.94 8.11 -15.01
CA ASP A 11 12.97 8.58 -13.62
C ASP A 11 12.12 9.84 -13.37
N VAL A 12 10.96 9.91 -14.05
CA VAL A 12 9.99 11.01 -13.89
C VAL A 12 8.84 10.53 -13.00
N ASN A 13 8.47 11.35 -12.02
CA ASN A 13 7.32 11.09 -11.15
C ASN A 13 6.08 11.85 -11.66
N LEU A 14 5.24 11.21 -12.47
CA LEU A 14 4.00 11.80 -12.95
C LEU A 14 2.83 11.51 -11.99
N ASP A 15 2.69 10.25 -11.58
CA ASP A 15 1.56 9.76 -10.78
C ASP A 15 1.97 9.01 -9.50
N ARG A 16 3.22 8.57 -9.37
CA ARG A 16 3.69 7.72 -8.25
C ARG A 16 3.57 8.36 -6.88
N TRP A 17 3.57 9.69 -6.81
CA TRP A 17 3.42 10.42 -5.55
C TRP A 17 2.03 10.26 -4.91
N MET A 18 1.00 9.89 -5.69
CA MET A 18 -0.39 9.77 -5.21
C MET A 18 -0.85 8.31 -5.05
N THR A 19 0.00 7.32 -5.36
CA THR A 19 -0.43 5.91 -5.42
C THR A 19 -0.67 5.26 -4.06
N ILE A 20 0.06 5.69 -3.02
CA ILE A 20 -0.02 5.13 -1.66
C ILE A 20 -0.34 6.23 -0.65
N GLN A 21 -1.07 5.89 0.41
CA GLN A 21 -1.36 6.86 1.48
C GLN A 21 -0.15 7.08 2.38
N SER A 22 0.80 6.14 2.36
CA SER A 22 2.06 6.22 3.10
C SER A 22 3.16 7.05 2.42
N ALA A 23 2.87 7.65 1.25
CA ALA A 23 3.76 8.59 0.60
C ALA A 23 3.87 9.90 1.39
N GLU A 24 4.85 10.73 1.03
CA GLU A 24 5.00 12.06 1.61
C GLU A 24 3.76 12.93 1.30
N GLN A 25 2.99 13.24 2.34
CA GLN A 25 1.85 14.14 2.26
C GLN A 25 2.26 15.58 2.62
N PRO A 26 1.57 16.59 2.06
CA PRO A 26 1.72 17.96 2.50
C PRO A 26 1.59 18.07 4.02
N HIS A 27 2.47 18.86 4.65
CA HIS A 27 2.51 19.05 6.11
C HIS A 27 2.75 17.76 6.94
N LYS A 28 3.26 16.68 6.34
CA LYS A 28 3.52 15.40 7.02
C LYS A 28 2.29 14.81 7.69
N LEU A 29 1.11 15.03 7.10
CA LEU A 29 -0.14 14.48 7.59
C LEU A 29 -0.18 12.97 7.36
N SER A 30 -0.35 12.19 8.41
CA SER A 30 -0.49 10.73 8.32
C SER A 30 -1.92 10.34 7.97
N SER A 31 -2.08 9.33 7.11
CA SER A 31 -3.39 8.71 6.88
C SER A 31 -3.86 7.91 8.11
N ARG A 32 -5.17 7.59 8.16
CA ARG A 32 -5.75 6.83 9.28
C ARG A 32 -5.14 5.43 9.43
N CYS A 33 -4.74 4.81 8.31
CA CYS A 33 -4.20 3.45 8.26
C CYS A 33 -2.73 3.42 7.84
N HIS A 34 -2.00 4.53 8.06
CA HIS A 34 -0.61 4.70 7.61
C HIS A 34 0.32 3.56 8.05
N ALA A 35 0.24 3.14 9.32
CA ALA A 35 1.07 2.08 9.87
C ALA A 35 0.81 0.73 9.18
N PHE A 36 -0.46 0.31 9.12
CA PHE A 36 -0.83 -0.96 8.50
C PHE A 36 -0.51 -1.01 7.00
N GLU A 37 -0.72 0.11 6.28
CA GLU A 37 -0.37 0.18 4.86
C GLU A 37 1.15 0.10 4.66
N LYS A 38 1.92 0.77 5.51
CA LYS A 38 3.38 0.74 5.45
C LYS A 38 3.91 -0.68 5.71
N ASP A 39 3.43 -1.35 6.76
CA ASP A 39 3.84 -2.72 7.10
C ASP A 39 3.52 -3.70 5.97
N TRP A 40 2.34 -3.57 5.36
CA TRP A 40 1.94 -4.40 4.21
C TRP A 40 2.82 -4.15 2.97
N ILE A 41 3.16 -2.90 2.66
CA ILE A 41 4.06 -2.56 1.55
C ILE A 41 5.46 -3.10 1.82
N GLU A 42 5.99 -2.92 3.03
CA GLU A 42 7.32 -3.41 3.41
C GLU A 42 7.41 -4.94 3.37
N CYS A 43 6.36 -5.65 3.80
CA CYS A 43 6.28 -7.11 3.67
C CYS A 43 6.23 -7.56 2.21
N SER A 44 5.39 -6.92 1.39
CA SER A 44 5.13 -7.34 0.00
C SER A 44 6.21 -6.90 -0.99
N HIS A 45 7.14 -6.03 -0.57
CA HIS A 45 8.17 -5.48 -1.43
C HIS A 45 9.15 -6.55 -1.91
N GLY A 46 9.18 -6.79 -3.24
CA GLY A 46 10.18 -7.65 -3.89
C GLY A 46 9.85 -9.15 -3.97
N ILE A 47 8.80 -9.62 -3.30
CA ILE A 47 8.38 -11.05 -3.33
C ILE A 47 7.40 -11.39 -4.47
N GLY A 48 6.82 -10.37 -5.11
CA GLY A 48 5.82 -10.52 -6.17
C GLY A 48 4.43 -10.88 -5.65
N THR A 49 3.39 -10.60 -6.45
CA THR A 49 1.99 -10.68 -6.01
C THR A 49 1.56 -12.08 -5.55
N ILE A 50 1.97 -13.12 -6.28
CA ILE A 50 1.57 -14.52 -6.01
C ILE A 50 2.04 -14.99 -4.62
N ARG A 51 3.25 -14.60 -4.21
CA ARG A 51 3.79 -14.93 -2.89
C ARG A 51 3.28 -13.99 -1.82
N ALA A 52 3.18 -12.69 -2.12
CA ALA A 52 2.66 -11.68 -1.19
C ALA A 52 1.25 -12.01 -0.70
N GLU A 53 0.40 -12.60 -1.55
CA GLU A 53 -0.95 -13.01 -1.16
C GLU A 53 -0.98 -14.06 -0.04
N LYS A 54 0.06 -14.90 0.05
CA LYS A 54 0.17 -15.96 1.07
C LYS A 54 1.03 -15.55 2.26
N GLU A 55 2.18 -14.93 1.99
CA GLU A 55 3.17 -14.58 3.01
C GLU A 55 2.75 -13.33 3.80
N CYS A 56 2.20 -12.31 3.14
CA CYS A 56 1.80 -11.03 3.76
C CYS A 56 0.29 -10.94 4.00
N LYS A 57 -0.35 -12.09 4.24
CA LYS A 57 -1.80 -12.19 4.38
C LYS A 57 -2.31 -11.47 5.63
N ILE A 58 -1.55 -11.54 6.72
CA ILE A 58 -1.95 -10.99 8.02
C ILE A 58 -1.97 -9.45 7.94
N GLU A 59 -0.88 -8.88 7.42
CA GLU A 59 -0.69 -7.44 7.23
C GLU A 59 -1.77 -6.87 6.31
N TYR A 60 -2.12 -7.61 5.24
CA TYR A 60 -3.20 -7.21 4.35
C TYR A 60 -4.57 -7.26 5.02
N GLU A 61 -4.87 -8.30 5.79
CA GLU A 61 -6.15 -8.40 6.53
C GLU A 61 -6.30 -7.30 7.57
N ASP A 62 -5.22 -6.95 8.28
CA ASP A 62 -5.21 -5.84 9.25
C ASP A 62 -5.38 -4.48 8.56
N PHE A 63 -4.76 -4.28 7.39
CA PHE A 63 -4.96 -3.09 6.58
C PHE A 63 -6.42 -2.95 6.11
N VAL A 64 -7.01 -4.03 5.60
CA VAL A 64 -8.43 -4.06 5.17
C VAL A 64 -9.38 -3.83 6.35
N GLU A 65 -9.08 -4.40 7.53
CA GLU A 65 -9.86 -4.14 8.74
C GLU A 65 -9.74 -2.68 9.17
N CYS A 66 -8.55 -2.09 9.11
CA CYS A 66 -8.37 -0.68 9.46
C CYS A 66 -9.23 0.26 8.59
N LEU A 67 -9.32 -0.04 7.28
CA LEU A 67 -10.10 0.74 6.31
C LEU A 67 -11.61 0.57 6.51
N LEU A 68 -12.08 -0.67 6.64
CA LEU A 68 -13.52 -0.98 6.62
C LEU A 68 -14.14 -1.12 8.02
N ARG A 69 -13.33 -1.34 9.05
CA ARG A 69 -13.71 -1.51 10.46
C ARG A 69 -14.79 -2.57 10.71
N GLN A 70 -14.91 -3.56 9.82
CA GLN A 70 -15.97 -4.57 9.88
C GLN A 70 -15.96 -5.39 11.16
N LYS A 71 -14.77 -5.84 11.61
CA LYS A 71 -14.62 -6.62 12.85
C LYS A 71 -14.87 -5.72 14.06
N THR A 72 -14.44 -4.46 14.00
CA THR A 72 -14.64 -3.48 15.08
C THR A 72 -16.12 -3.15 15.29
N VAL A 73 -16.90 -2.96 14.21
CA VAL A 73 -18.34 -2.59 14.28
C VAL A 73 -19.23 -3.76 14.71
N ARG A 74 -18.84 -5.00 14.37
CA ARG A 74 -19.62 -6.20 14.67
C ARG A 74 -19.44 -6.68 16.13
N LYS A 75 -18.49 -6.10 16.86
CA LYS A 75 -18.14 -6.48 18.23
C LYS A 75 -19.10 -5.88 19.25
#